data_AF-A0A6P2P790-F1
#
_entry.id   AF-A0A6P2P790-F1
#
_cell.length_a   1.000
_cell.length_b   1.000
_cell.length_c   1.000
_cell.angle_alpha   90.00
_cell.angle_beta   90.00
_cell.angle_gamma   90.00
#
_symmetry.space_group_name_H-M   'P 1'
#
loop_
_entity.id
_entity.type
_entity.pdbx_description
1 polymer ?
#
loop_
_entity_poly.entity_id
_entity_poly.type
_entity_poly.pdbx_seq_one_letter_code
_entity_poly.pdbx_strand_id
1 'polypeptide(L)'
;MAMIDNAEEDKPGADCTLPPDHPLPADQLGRYSPERDYYAEKDIADYVEGQARDETVQNVERIKTEYVMGQPYEMWDVTTDADRWWVVTNPTNLYSQRHFPSLDYTLSFHVGLMMRVASRNERAGEPEPTPFDEVFRRQNQATDLLERAVEAVDLQAVGMQLRECLISLIAAARRRIEVAVDGERPKDADVVGWNRLLTGQLCPGEKNDELRNYLRAVTEKAWPLVNWLTHHRNASKTAAIIAVDAVDGIVRHYARLLSRERTDRVDQCPRCKSRNVRTFFDIEIGPNGEYFEACGECHWDSHPGVQE
;
A
#
# COMPACT_ATOMS: atom_id res chain seq x y z
N MET A 1 -70.40 7.30 -4.95
CA MET A 1 -70.25 7.30 -6.42
C MET A 1 -68.76 7.47 -6.71
N ALA A 2 -68.22 6.64 -7.61
CA ALA A 2 -66.80 6.41 -7.96
C ALA A 2 -66.00 5.61 -6.90
N MET A 3 -65.83 4.30 -7.03
CA MET A 3 -64.96 3.53 -7.95
C MET A 3 -63.48 3.63 -7.54
N ILE A 4 -63.01 2.64 -6.78
CA ILE A 4 -61.59 2.34 -6.58
C ILE A 4 -61.25 1.37 -7.70
N ASP A 5 -60.50 1.84 -8.68
CA ASP A 5 -59.98 1.02 -9.77
C ASP A 5 -59.05 -0.07 -9.19
N ASN A 6 -59.37 -1.32 -9.53
CA ASN A 6 -58.47 -2.45 -9.36
C ASN A 6 -57.28 -2.24 -10.31
N ALA A 7 -56.11 -1.94 -9.76
CA ALA A 7 -54.87 -2.04 -10.52
C ALA A 7 -54.60 -3.53 -10.78
N GLU A 8 -54.83 -3.96 -12.02
CA GLU A 8 -54.40 -5.25 -12.54
C GLU A 8 -52.88 -5.38 -12.39
N GLU A 9 -52.44 -6.48 -11.76
CA GLU A 9 -51.03 -6.88 -11.73
C GLU A 9 -50.56 -7.14 -13.16
N ASP A 10 -49.64 -6.29 -13.63
CA ASP A 10 -48.97 -6.41 -14.91
C ASP A 10 -48.10 -7.68 -14.90
N LYS A 11 -48.61 -8.76 -15.54
CA LYS A 11 -47.87 -10.02 -15.63
C LYS A 11 -46.74 -9.86 -16.66
N PRO A 12 -45.47 -10.12 -16.29
CA PRO A 12 -44.36 -10.00 -17.22
C PRO A 12 -44.56 -10.92 -18.42
N GLY A 13 -44.32 -10.38 -19.62
CA GLY A 13 -44.46 -11.09 -20.89
C GLY A 13 -43.61 -12.36 -20.95
N ALA A 14 -44.08 -13.34 -21.74
CA ALA A 14 -43.57 -14.70 -21.85
C ALA A 14 -42.10 -14.87 -22.32
N ASP A 15 -41.33 -13.79 -22.42
CA ASP A 15 -39.93 -13.76 -22.82
C ASP A 15 -38.99 -13.31 -21.68
N CYS A 16 -39.54 -13.01 -20.49
CA CYS A 16 -38.74 -12.81 -19.28
C CYS A 16 -38.37 -14.16 -18.68
N THR A 17 -37.18 -14.66 -19.00
CA THR A 17 -36.56 -15.76 -18.24
C THR A 17 -36.06 -15.20 -16.91
N LEU A 18 -36.90 -15.32 -15.88
CA LEU A 18 -36.48 -15.06 -14.51
C LEU A 18 -35.43 -16.11 -14.12
N PRO A 19 -34.33 -15.73 -13.42
CA PRO A 19 -33.43 -16.70 -12.82
C PRO A 19 -34.24 -17.69 -11.97
N PRO A 20 -33.85 -18.96 -11.92
CA PRO A 20 -34.56 -19.96 -11.13
C PRO A 20 -34.82 -19.50 -9.69
N ASP A 21 -36.00 -19.81 -9.14
CA ASP A 21 -36.41 -19.51 -7.76
C ASP A 21 -35.58 -20.26 -6.69
N HIS A 22 -34.51 -20.95 -7.09
CA HIS A 22 -33.56 -21.63 -6.22
C HIS A 22 -32.17 -21.03 -6.42
N PRO A 23 -31.32 -20.95 -5.37
CA PRO A 23 -29.96 -20.47 -5.51
C PRO A 23 -29.28 -21.29 -6.61
N LEU A 24 -28.71 -20.58 -7.60
CA LEU A 24 -28.01 -21.19 -8.71
C LEU A 24 -26.86 -22.06 -8.18
N PRO A 25 -26.60 -23.23 -8.80
CA PRO A 25 -25.40 -24.00 -8.54
C PRO A 25 -24.15 -23.11 -8.62
N ALA A 26 -23.21 -23.29 -7.71
CA ALA A 26 -22.05 -22.40 -7.58
C ALA A 26 -21.26 -22.30 -8.89
N ASP A 27 -21.06 -23.42 -9.58
CA ASP A 27 -20.42 -23.54 -10.89
C ASP A 27 -21.10 -22.75 -12.02
N GLN A 28 -22.33 -22.26 -11.80
CA GLN A 28 -23.12 -21.49 -12.77
C GLN A 28 -23.19 -20.00 -12.43
N LEU A 29 -22.80 -19.59 -11.23
CA LEU A 29 -22.86 -18.18 -10.79
C LEU A 29 -21.92 -17.29 -11.61
N GLY A 30 -20.75 -17.78 -11.99
CA GLY A 30 -19.79 -17.06 -12.83
C GLY A 30 -20.31 -16.64 -14.22
N ARG A 31 -21.49 -17.09 -14.66
CA ARG A 31 -22.12 -16.63 -15.92
C ARG A 31 -22.90 -15.33 -15.79
N TYR A 32 -23.18 -14.90 -14.56
CA TYR A 32 -24.06 -13.77 -14.27
C TYR A 32 -23.35 -12.59 -13.59
N SER A 33 -22.04 -12.70 -13.34
CA SER A 33 -21.25 -11.60 -12.77
C SER A 33 -20.78 -10.63 -13.87
N PRO A 34 -21.16 -9.33 -13.84
CA PRO A 34 -20.95 -8.39 -14.95
C PRO A 34 -19.49 -8.01 -15.23
N GLU A 35 -18.60 -8.12 -14.24
CA GLU A 35 -17.18 -7.78 -14.33
C GLU A 35 -16.34 -8.95 -13.80
N ARG A 36 -15.75 -9.74 -14.70
CA ARG A 36 -14.86 -10.85 -14.35
C ARG A 36 -13.41 -10.50 -14.65
N ASP A 37 -12.56 -10.68 -13.65
CA ASP A 37 -11.11 -10.62 -13.80
C ASP A 37 -10.59 -12.04 -13.66
N TYR A 38 -10.45 -12.75 -14.79
CA TYR A 38 -10.10 -14.17 -14.82
C TYR A 38 -8.83 -14.49 -14.02
N TYR A 39 -7.80 -13.63 -14.13
CA TYR A 39 -6.54 -13.86 -13.43
C TYR A 39 -6.66 -13.63 -11.94
N ALA A 40 -7.40 -12.61 -11.51
CA ALA A 40 -7.67 -12.40 -10.09
C ALA A 40 -8.54 -13.52 -9.50
N GLU A 41 -9.52 -14.03 -10.24
CA GLU A 41 -10.33 -15.17 -9.82
C GLU A 41 -9.48 -16.45 -9.70
N LYS A 42 -8.59 -16.72 -10.67
CA LYS A 42 -7.67 -17.86 -10.63
C LYS A 42 -6.69 -17.77 -9.45
N ASP A 43 -6.06 -16.61 -9.24
CA ASP A 43 -5.12 -16.41 -8.12
C ASP A 43 -5.78 -16.64 -6.74
N ILE A 44 -7.03 -16.20 -6.59
CA ILE A 44 -7.81 -16.45 -5.37
C ILE A 44 -8.21 -17.92 -5.25
N ALA A 45 -8.60 -18.58 -6.34
CA ALA A 45 -8.91 -20.00 -6.34
C ALA A 45 -7.68 -20.83 -5.93
N ASP A 46 -6.54 -20.61 -6.59
CA ASP A 46 -5.27 -21.29 -6.32
C ASP A 46 -4.81 -21.07 -4.87
N TYR A 47 -5.00 -19.86 -4.34
CA TYR A 47 -4.74 -19.57 -2.93
C TYR A 47 -5.63 -20.42 -2.00
N VAL A 48 -6.93 -20.48 -2.26
CA VAL A 48 -7.87 -21.24 -1.42
C VAL A 48 -7.56 -22.73 -1.47
N GLU A 49 -7.35 -23.32 -2.66
CA GLU A 49 -6.98 -24.73 -2.79
C GLU A 49 -5.63 -25.02 -2.11
N GLY A 50 -4.68 -24.07 -2.14
CA GLY A 50 -3.41 -24.19 -1.43
C GLY A 50 -3.55 -24.19 0.10
N GLN A 51 -4.49 -23.43 0.65
CA GLN A 51 -4.74 -23.35 2.11
C GLN A 51 -5.70 -24.43 2.61
N ALA A 52 -6.71 -24.77 1.81
CA ALA A 52 -7.72 -25.81 2.07
C ALA A 52 -7.46 -27.00 1.14
N ARG A 53 -6.38 -27.74 1.42
CA ARG A 53 -5.80 -28.78 0.53
C ARG A 53 -6.71 -29.94 0.13
N ASP A 54 -7.87 -30.06 0.74
CA ASP A 54 -8.84 -31.13 0.48
C ASP A 54 -10.15 -30.60 -0.14
N GLU A 55 -10.18 -29.33 -0.55
CA GLU A 55 -11.36 -28.68 -1.15
C GLU A 55 -11.05 -28.23 -2.58
N THR A 56 -12.05 -28.37 -3.47
CA THR A 56 -11.96 -27.91 -4.87
C THR A 56 -12.84 -26.69 -5.06
N VAL A 57 -12.28 -25.61 -5.63
CA VAL A 57 -13.02 -24.36 -5.83
C VAL A 57 -14.01 -24.53 -7.00
N GLN A 58 -15.29 -24.23 -6.74
CA GLN A 58 -16.37 -24.28 -7.73
C GLN A 58 -16.71 -22.89 -8.28
N ASN A 59 -16.59 -21.84 -7.45
CA ASN A 59 -16.89 -20.47 -7.84
C ASN A 59 -16.09 -19.46 -7.04
N VAL A 60 -15.68 -18.39 -7.70
CA VAL A 60 -15.00 -17.23 -7.11
C VAL A 60 -15.68 -15.97 -7.62
N GLU A 61 -16.12 -15.10 -6.72
CA GLU A 61 -16.74 -13.83 -7.08
C GLU A 61 -16.23 -12.69 -6.19
N ARG A 62 -15.82 -11.57 -6.80
CA ARG A 62 -15.45 -10.37 -6.04
C ARG A 62 -16.72 -9.64 -5.61
N ILE A 63 -16.97 -9.59 -4.30
CA ILE A 63 -18.16 -8.95 -3.75
C ILE A 63 -17.98 -7.44 -3.62
N LYS A 64 -16.81 -7.01 -3.13
CA LYS A 64 -16.56 -5.61 -2.79
C LYS A 64 -15.06 -5.32 -2.73
N THR A 65 -14.71 -4.08 -3.04
CA THR A 65 -13.38 -3.51 -2.78
C THR A 65 -13.52 -2.35 -1.82
N GLU A 66 -12.75 -2.35 -0.73
CA GLU A 66 -12.76 -1.30 0.28
C GLU A 66 -11.37 -0.71 0.49
N TYR A 67 -11.28 0.60 0.70
CA TYR A 67 -9.99 1.28 0.87
C TYR A 67 -9.74 1.62 2.34
N VAL A 68 -8.78 0.94 2.95
CA VAL A 68 -8.37 1.19 4.34
C VAL A 68 -6.97 1.79 4.34
N MET A 69 -6.84 3.01 4.86
CA MET A 69 -5.58 3.78 4.83
C MET A 69 -4.97 3.91 3.42
N GLY A 70 -5.82 4.00 2.39
CA GLY A 70 -5.41 4.12 0.99
C GLY A 70 -4.93 2.82 0.35
N GLN A 71 -4.99 1.69 1.06
CA GLN A 71 -4.74 0.37 0.48
C GLN A 71 -6.07 -0.29 0.09
N PRO A 72 -6.18 -0.87 -1.13
CA PRO A 72 -7.36 -1.60 -1.54
C PRO A 72 -7.41 -2.99 -0.87
N TYR A 73 -8.52 -3.32 -0.24
CA TYR A 73 -8.86 -4.66 0.26
C TYR A 73 -9.96 -5.21 -0.63
N GLU A 74 -9.63 -6.23 -1.41
CA GLU A 74 -10.60 -6.95 -2.22
C GLU A 74 -11.17 -8.11 -1.42
N MET A 75 -12.49 -8.21 -1.42
CA MET A 75 -13.23 -9.22 -0.68
C MET A 75 -13.95 -10.13 -1.67
N TRP A 76 -13.62 -11.41 -1.58
CA TRP A 76 -14.08 -12.44 -2.49
C TRP A 76 -14.94 -13.45 -1.75
N ASP A 77 -16.00 -13.89 -2.41
CA ASP A 77 -16.82 -15.03 -2.03
C ASP A 77 -16.35 -16.24 -2.80
N VAL A 78 -15.88 -17.26 -2.09
CA VAL A 78 -15.37 -18.48 -2.70
C VAL A 78 -16.22 -19.65 -2.22
N THR A 79 -16.80 -20.38 -3.17
CA THR A 79 -17.55 -21.60 -2.89
C THR A 79 -16.73 -22.80 -3.35
N THR A 80 -16.52 -23.76 -2.46
CA THR A 80 -15.88 -25.04 -2.76
C THR A 80 -16.92 -26.16 -2.78
N ASP A 81 -16.46 -27.38 -3.04
CA ASP A 81 -17.27 -28.59 -2.91
C ASP A 81 -17.64 -28.95 -1.46
N ALA A 82 -16.98 -28.34 -0.46
CA ALA A 82 -17.18 -28.64 0.96
C ALA A 82 -17.72 -27.48 1.80
N ASP A 83 -17.25 -26.25 1.59
CA ASP A 83 -17.59 -25.08 2.41
C ASP A 83 -17.61 -23.78 1.58
N ARG A 84 -17.87 -22.66 2.25
CA ARG A 84 -17.87 -21.33 1.67
C ARG A 84 -16.98 -20.40 2.48
N TRP A 85 -16.18 -19.60 1.77
CA TRP A 85 -15.11 -18.80 2.34
C TRP A 85 -15.27 -17.32 1.94
N TRP A 86 -14.96 -16.43 2.88
CA TRP A 86 -14.57 -15.06 2.57
C TRP A 86 -13.06 -15.02 2.39
N VAL A 87 -12.58 -14.55 1.25
CA VAL A 87 -11.15 -14.27 1.06
C VAL A 87 -10.94 -12.76 1.03
N VAL A 88 -10.04 -12.26 1.87
CA VAL A 88 -9.70 -10.83 1.96
C VAL A 88 -8.24 -10.65 1.57
N THR A 89 -7.96 -9.77 0.61
CA THR A 89 -6.60 -9.51 0.13
C THR A 89 -5.84 -8.46 0.97
N ASN A 90 -4.53 -8.38 0.76
CA ASN A 90 -3.60 -7.40 1.36
C ASN A 90 -3.41 -7.45 2.90
N PRO A 91 -2.73 -8.49 3.42
CA PRO A 91 -2.30 -9.74 2.76
C PRO A 91 -3.43 -10.76 2.65
N THR A 92 -3.37 -11.67 1.67
CA THR A 92 -4.46 -12.62 1.39
C THR A 92 -4.66 -13.64 2.52
N ASN A 93 -5.91 -13.79 2.97
CA ASN A 93 -6.33 -14.81 3.95
C ASN A 93 -7.80 -15.23 3.74
N LEU A 94 -8.13 -16.48 4.11
CA LEU A 94 -9.48 -17.05 4.03
C LEU A 94 -10.16 -17.17 5.41
N TYR A 95 -11.48 -16.98 5.43
CA TYR A 95 -12.33 -17.01 6.61
C TYR A 95 -13.60 -17.81 6.34
N SER A 96 -13.90 -18.83 7.15
CA SER A 96 -15.12 -19.63 6.96
C SER A 96 -16.36 -18.76 7.21
N GLN A 97 -17.29 -18.75 6.25
CA GLN A 97 -18.53 -17.98 6.39
C GLN A 97 -19.40 -18.49 7.54
N ARG A 98 -19.22 -19.75 7.96
CA ARG A 98 -19.91 -20.34 9.13
C ARG A 98 -19.52 -19.63 10.43
N HIS A 99 -18.27 -19.21 10.54
CA HIS A 99 -17.74 -18.50 11.71
C HIS A 99 -17.76 -16.98 11.54
N PHE A 100 -17.77 -16.52 10.28
CA PHE A 100 -17.75 -15.12 9.89
C PHE A 100 -18.94 -14.79 8.98
N PRO A 101 -20.17 -14.69 9.51
CA PRO A 101 -21.38 -14.54 8.68
C PRO A 101 -21.53 -13.14 8.07
N SER A 102 -20.76 -12.15 8.53
CA SER A 102 -20.80 -10.77 8.04
C SER A 102 -19.48 -10.39 7.40
N LEU A 103 -19.55 -9.91 6.16
CA LEU A 103 -18.37 -9.47 5.41
C LEU A 103 -17.68 -8.27 6.07
N ASP A 104 -18.43 -7.27 6.53
CA ASP A 104 -17.87 -6.08 7.19
C ASP A 104 -17.20 -6.43 8.54
N TYR A 105 -17.77 -7.39 9.28
CA TYR A 105 -17.12 -7.94 10.48
C TYR A 105 -15.81 -8.65 10.14
N THR A 106 -15.81 -9.45 9.08
CA THR A 106 -14.63 -10.16 8.57
C THR A 106 -13.51 -9.20 8.21
N LEU A 107 -13.83 -8.14 7.47
CA LEU A 107 -12.86 -7.10 7.11
C LEU A 107 -12.26 -6.43 8.35
N SER A 108 -13.10 -6.03 9.30
CA SER A 108 -12.64 -5.40 10.56
C SER A 108 -11.71 -6.32 11.35
N PHE A 109 -12.06 -7.61 11.45
CA PHE A 109 -11.23 -8.62 12.10
C PHE A 109 -9.90 -8.82 11.36
N HIS A 110 -9.95 -8.94 10.03
CA HIS A 110 -8.79 -9.12 9.16
C HIS A 110 -7.79 -7.97 9.35
N VAL A 111 -8.24 -6.72 9.20
CA VAL A 111 -7.39 -5.53 9.36
C VAL A 111 -6.74 -5.53 10.75
N GLY A 112 -7.51 -5.75 11.81
CA GLY A 112 -6.98 -5.79 13.18
C GLY A 112 -6.01 -6.96 13.43
N LEU A 113 -6.25 -8.12 12.84
CA LEU A 113 -5.34 -9.26 12.90
C LEU A 113 -4.02 -8.96 12.18
N MET A 114 -4.09 -8.40 10.97
CA MET A 114 -2.93 -8.09 10.15
C MET A 114 -2.08 -6.99 10.77
N MET A 115 -2.67 -5.97 11.40
CA MET A 115 -1.93 -4.98 12.19
C MET A 115 -1.13 -5.62 13.33
N ARG A 116 -1.68 -6.65 14.00
CA ARG A 116 -0.97 -7.37 15.07
C ARG A 116 0.11 -8.29 14.54
N VAL A 117 -0.11 -8.93 13.39
CA VAL A 117 0.91 -9.73 12.70
C VAL A 117 2.06 -8.83 12.27
N ALA A 118 1.77 -7.67 11.67
CA ALA A 118 2.78 -6.67 11.31
C ALA A 118 3.59 -6.23 12.54
N SER A 119 2.93 -5.85 13.64
CA SER A 119 3.59 -5.48 14.89
C SER A 119 4.42 -6.62 15.53
N ARG A 120 4.03 -7.89 15.31
CA ARG A 120 4.81 -9.05 15.74
C ARG A 120 5.99 -9.30 14.83
N ASN A 121 5.85 -9.15 13.52
CA ASN A 121 6.96 -9.29 12.58
C ASN A 121 8.02 -8.22 12.80
N GLU A 122 7.61 -6.99 13.13
CA GLU A 122 8.51 -5.92 13.63
C GLU A 122 9.27 -6.31 14.90
N ARG A 123 8.76 -7.26 15.70
CA ARG A 123 9.35 -7.73 16.96
C ARG A 123 10.08 -9.07 16.87
N ALA A 124 9.71 -9.94 15.94
CA ALA A 124 10.09 -11.36 15.89
C ALA A 124 11.17 -11.67 14.85
N GLY A 125 11.28 -10.84 13.81
CA GLY A 125 12.50 -10.70 13.05
C GLY A 125 13.00 -9.29 13.30
N GLU A 126 14.19 -9.14 13.88
CA GLU A 126 15.00 -8.02 13.41
C GLU A 126 15.41 -8.44 11.98
N PRO A 127 14.78 -7.94 10.90
CA PRO A 127 15.54 -7.83 9.67
C PRO A 127 16.83 -7.09 10.06
N GLU A 128 17.95 -7.50 9.47
CA GLU A 128 19.24 -6.83 9.67
C GLU A 128 18.99 -5.31 9.79
N PRO A 129 19.34 -4.69 10.94
CA PRO A 129 18.79 -3.40 11.33
C PRO A 129 18.90 -2.45 10.16
N THR A 130 17.75 -2.01 9.66
CA THR A 130 17.76 -1.22 8.44
C THR A 130 18.44 0.09 8.79
N PRO A 131 19.23 0.70 7.88
CA PRO A 131 19.82 2.00 8.15
C PRO A 131 18.79 3.08 8.56
N PHE A 132 17.50 2.85 8.30
CA PHE A 132 16.38 3.73 8.65
C PHE A 132 15.83 3.52 10.06
N ASP A 133 16.15 2.42 10.75
CA ASP A 133 15.65 2.15 12.10
C ASP A 133 16.11 3.23 13.07
N GLU A 134 17.36 3.69 12.93
CA GLU A 134 17.88 4.84 13.68
C GLU A 134 17.11 6.13 13.36
N VAL A 135 16.73 6.34 12.09
CA VAL A 135 15.97 7.51 11.64
C VAL A 135 14.60 7.53 12.28
N PHE A 136 13.85 6.41 12.20
CA PHE A 136 12.52 6.29 12.79
C PHE A 136 12.56 6.40 14.31
N ARG A 137 13.57 5.80 14.96
CA ARG A 137 13.77 5.95 16.41
C ARG A 137 13.96 7.41 16.81
N ARG A 138 14.80 8.17 16.09
CA ARG A 138 15.04 9.59 16.38
C ARG A 138 13.82 10.46 16.08
N GLN A 139 13.08 10.14 15.03
CA GLN A 139 11.81 10.77 14.71
C GLN A 139 10.80 10.60 15.86
N ASN A 140 10.59 9.36 16.33
CA ASN A 140 9.69 9.09 17.45
C ASN A 140 10.15 9.80 18.73
N GLN A 141 11.46 9.80 19.02
CA GLN A 141 12.01 10.52 20.16
C GLN A 141 11.76 12.04 20.09
N ALA A 142 11.84 12.65 18.91
CA ALA A 142 11.54 14.07 18.75
C ALA A 142 10.06 14.37 19.04
N THR A 143 9.15 13.51 18.59
CA THR A 143 7.70 13.62 18.88
C THR A 143 7.42 13.47 20.37
N ASP A 144 7.97 12.43 21.02
CA ASP A 144 7.81 12.20 22.47
C ASP A 144 8.31 13.38 23.30
N LEU A 145 9.44 13.99 22.90
CA LEU A 145 9.96 15.19 23.54
C LEU A 145 9.03 16.38 23.36
N LEU A 146 8.48 16.56 22.15
CA LEU A 146 7.57 17.67 21.85
C LEU A 146 6.27 17.60 22.67
N GLU A 147 5.72 16.41 22.88
CA GLU A 147 4.51 16.20 23.69
C GLU A 147 4.69 16.75 25.11
N ARG A 148 5.89 16.60 25.68
CA ARG A 148 6.20 16.98 27.06
C ARG A 148 6.91 18.33 27.18
N ALA A 149 7.25 18.96 26.06
CA ALA A 149 7.99 20.22 26.05
C ALA A 149 7.14 21.38 26.58
N VAL A 150 7.69 22.05 27.60
CA VAL A 150 7.10 23.25 28.21
C VAL A 150 8.08 24.41 28.14
N GLU A 151 9.33 24.16 28.52
CA GLU A 151 10.37 25.19 28.59
C GLU A 151 11.18 25.30 27.30
N ALA A 152 11.85 26.44 27.11
CA ALA A 152 12.69 26.67 25.95
C ALA A 152 13.82 25.62 25.79
N VAL A 153 14.32 25.07 26.90
CA VAL A 153 15.33 24.00 26.88
C VAL A 153 14.76 22.68 26.37
N ASP A 154 13.48 22.38 26.66
CA ASP A 154 12.81 21.18 26.16
C ASP A 154 12.64 21.28 24.64
N LEU A 155 12.26 22.48 24.15
CA LEU A 155 12.13 22.75 22.72
C LEU A 155 13.49 22.69 21.99
N GLN A 156 14.57 23.12 22.66
CA GLN A 156 15.93 22.93 22.13
C GLN A 156 16.32 21.46 22.03
N ALA A 157 15.91 20.62 23.01
CA ALA A 157 16.13 19.18 22.95
C ALA A 157 15.37 18.53 21.78
N VAL A 158 14.13 18.97 21.49
CA VAL A 158 13.40 18.59 20.27
C VAL A 158 14.23 18.94 19.03
N GLY A 159 14.71 20.19 18.93
CA GLY A 159 15.57 20.62 17.81
C GLY A 159 16.82 19.76 17.66
N MET A 160 17.47 19.38 18.77
CA MET A 160 18.64 18.51 18.75
C MET A 160 18.31 17.12 18.17
N GLN A 161 17.20 16.51 18.58
CA GLN A 161 16.78 15.23 18.01
C GLN A 161 16.42 15.33 16.53
N LEU A 162 15.74 16.40 16.12
CA LEU A 162 15.42 16.65 14.71
C LEU A 162 16.67 16.81 13.83
N ARG A 163 17.70 17.50 14.34
CA ARG A 163 18.96 17.67 13.63
C ARG A 163 19.66 16.33 13.41
N GLU A 164 19.77 15.54 14.47
CA GLU A 164 20.38 14.22 14.40
C GLU A 164 19.56 13.25 13.55
N CYS A 165 18.23 13.40 13.52
CA CYS A 165 17.35 12.64 12.63
C CYS A 165 17.68 12.90 11.16
N LEU A 166 17.82 14.15 10.73
CA LEU A 166 18.19 14.50 9.36
C LEU A 166 19.60 14.01 8.98
N ILE A 167 20.57 14.10 9.89
CA ILE A 167 21.92 13.57 9.66
C ILE A 167 21.86 12.03 9.48
N SER A 168 21.11 11.35 10.36
CA SER A 168 20.92 9.90 10.28
C SER A 168 20.22 9.49 8.99
N LEU A 169 19.22 10.25 8.55
CA LEU A 169 18.49 10.01 7.31
C LEU A 169 19.42 10.05 6.09
N ILE A 170 20.24 11.08 6.00
CA ILE A 170 21.20 11.23 4.90
C ILE A 170 22.26 10.12 4.95
N ALA A 171 22.77 9.79 6.14
CA ALA A 171 23.71 8.69 6.31
C ALA A 171 23.10 7.34 5.87
N ALA A 172 21.83 7.10 6.22
CA ALA A 172 21.08 5.91 5.81
C ALA A 172 20.89 5.85 4.28
N ALA A 173 20.51 6.96 3.66
CA ALA A 173 20.34 7.06 2.21
C ALA A 173 21.67 6.82 1.47
N ARG A 174 22.77 7.39 1.95
CA ARG A 174 24.12 7.20 1.38
C ARG A 174 24.62 5.76 1.41
N ARG A 175 24.16 4.93 2.35
CA ARG A 175 24.52 3.50 2.39
C ARG A 175 23.79 2.69 1.31
N ARG A 176 22.65 3.18 0.82
CA ARG A 176 21.83 2.49 -0.19
C ARG A 176 22.09 2.95 -1.62
N ILE A 177 22.67 4.13 -1.80
CA ILE A 177 22.86 4.74 -3.11
C ILE A 177 24.34 4.99 -3.32
N GLU A 178 24.88 4.46 -4.41
CA GLU A 178 26.21 4.83 -4.87
C GLU A 178 26.17 6.25 -5.45
N VAL A 179 26.73 7.20 -4.72
CA VAL A 179 26.75 8.61 -5.12
C VAL A 179 28.08 8.91 -5.79
N ALA A 180 28.07 9.13 -7.10
CA ALA A 180 29.21 9.72 -7.79
C ALA A 180 29.40 11.16 -7.30
N VAL A 181 30.57 11.46 -6.74
CA VAL A 181 30.93 12.80 -6.27
C VAL A 181 31.85 13.43 -7.30
N ASP A 182 31.29 14.31 -8.13
CA ASP A 182 32.06 15.14 -9.05
C ASP A 182 32.60 16.36 -8.28
N GLY A 183 33.73 16.19 -7.58
CA GLY A 183 34.43 17.26 -6.86
C GLY A 183 34.69 16.95 -5.38
N GLU A 184 34.71 18.00 -4.54
CA GLU A 184 34.96 17.83 -3.10
C GLU A 184 33.76 17.19 -2.40
N ARG A 185 34.01 16.09 -1.69
CA ARG A 185 32.99 15.35 -0.95
C ARG A 185 32.42 16.20 0.20
N PRO A 186 31.09 16.37 0.30
CA PRO A 186 30.48 17.06 1.43
C PRO A 186 30.84 16.41 2.77
N LYS A 187 30.95 17.21 3.82
CA LYS A 187 31.16 16.70 5.19
C LYS A 187 30.02 15.77 5.58
N ASP A 188 30.26 14.79 6.44
CA ASP A 188 29.22 13.78 6.73
C ASP A 188 27.94 14.38 7.34
N ALA A 189 28.05 15.48 8.10
CA ALA A 189 26.91 16.21 8.67
C ALA A 189 26.34 17.32 7.74
N ASP A 190 26.85 17.47 6.51
CA ASP A 190 26.33 18.44 5.53
C ASP A 190 25.06 17.90 4.86
N VAL A 191 23.95 17.97 5.60
CA VAL A 191 22.63 17.47 5.17
C VAL A 191 22.20 18.10 3.84
N VAL A 192 22.43 19.39 3.64
CA VAL A 192 22.00 20.12 2.43
C VAL A 192 22.84 19.69 1.22
N GLY A 193 24.18 19.67 1.38
CA GLY A 193 25.08 19.24 0.31
C GLY A 193 24.80 17.80 -0.14
N TRP A 194 24.64 16.88 0.81
CA TRP A 194 24.28 15.50 0.51
C TRP A 194 22.90 15.36 -0.11
N ASN A 195 21.89 16.08 0.39
CA ASN A 195 20.54 16.04 -0.19
C ASN A 195 20.54 16.44 -1.67
N ARG A 196 21.34 17.44 -2.06
CA ARG A 196 21.47 17.85 -3.47
C ARG A 196 22.03 16.73 -4.36
N LEU A 197 23.03 15.99 -3.87
CA LEU A 197 23.64 14.86 -4.58
C LEU A 197 22.68 13.66 -4.64
N LEU A 198 22.10 13.26 -3.51
CA LEU A 198 21.18 12.13 -3.40
C LEU A 198 19.94 12.31 -4.28
N THR A 199 19.31 13.50 -4.23
CA THR A 199 18.16 13.80 -5.09
C THR A 199 18.52 13.86 -6.57
N GLY A 200 19.76 14.22 -6.91
CA GLY A 200 20.25 14.15 -8.30
C GLY A 200 20.30 12.72 -8.83
N GLN A 201 20.75 11.78 -7.99
CA GLN A 201 20.85 10.36 -8.35
C GLN A 201 19.51 9.64 -8.30
N LEU A 202 18.69 9.88 -7.27
CA LEU A 202 17.38 9.22 -7.08
C LEU A 202 16.31 9.68 -8.08
N CYS A 203 16.44 10.91 -8.56
CA CYS A 203 15.48 11.52 -9.46
C CYS A 203 16.22 12.03 -10.71
N PRO A 204 16.76 11.17 -11.59
CA PRO A 204 17.51 11.62 -12.75
C PRO A 204 16.58 12.09 -13.88
N GLY A 205 17.14 12.88 -14.80
CA GLY A 205 16.44 13.33 -16.01
C GLY A 205 15.46 14.50 -15.82
N GLU A 206 14.92 14.98 -16.94
CA GLU A 206 14.01 16.13 -17.01
C GLU A 206 12.62 15.81 -16.44
N LYS A 207 12.11 14.58 -16.66
CA LYS A 207 10.80 14.13 -16.16
C LYS A 207 10.66 14.16 -14.63
N ASN A 208 11.77 14.22 -13.91
CA ASN A 208 11.79 14.28 -12.44
C ASN A 208 12.21 15.67 -11.92
N ASP A 209 12.28 16.71 -12.75
CA ASP A 209 12.83 18.00 -12.36
C ASP A 209 12.03 18.68 -11.24
N GLU A 210 10.70 18.72 -11.36
CA GLU A 210 9.83 19.29 -10.33
C GLU A 210 9.96 18.56 -9.00
N LEU A 211 9.94 17.22 -9.02
CA LEU A 211 10.08 16.40 -7.82
C LEU A 211 11.44 16.61 -7.16
N ARG A 212 12.52 16.59 -7.96
CA ARG A 212 13.90 16.81 -7.49
C ARG A 212 14.06 18.20 -6.87
N ASN A 213 13.52 19.24 -7.50
CA ASN A 213 13.60 20.62 -7.02
C ASN A 213 12.78 20.81 -5.73
N TYR A 214 11.60 20.18 -5.63
CA TYR A 214 10.80 20.18 -4.40
C TYR A 214 11.57 19.55 -3.22
N LEU A 215 12.12 18.35 -3.41
CA LEU A 215 12.88 17.62 -2.37
C LEU A 215 14.13 18.38 -1.90
N ARG A 216 14.78 19.10 -2.82
CA ARG A 216 15.88 20.02 -2.51
C ARG A 216 15.39 21.17 -1.64
N ALA A 217 14.35 21.87 -2.08
CA ALA A 217 13.83 23.03 -1.40
C ALA A 217 13.34 22.72 0.02
N VAL A 218 12.58 21.65 0.23
CA VAL A 218 12.05 21.32 1.57
C VAL A 218 13.17 21.07 2.58
N THR A 219 14.22 20.35 2.19
CA THR A 219 15.37 20.07 3.06
C THR A 219 16.21 21.32 3.31
N GLU A 220 16.45 22.12 2.27
CA GLU A 220 17.19 23.40 2.35
C GLU A 220 16.50 24.42 3.26
N LYS A 221 15.17 24.41 3.33
CA LYS A 221 14.40 25.31 4.22
C LYS A 221 14.20 24.75 5.62
N ALA A 222 14.07 23.43 5.77
CA ALA A 222 13.92 22.79 7.08
C ALA A 222 15.22 22.82 7.89
N TRP A 223 16.37 22.64 7.25
CA TRP A 223 17.66 22.55 7.96
C TRP A 223 18.00 23.79 8.80
N PRO A 224 17.88 25.04 8.30
CA PRO A 224 18.07 26.23 9.13
C PRO A 224 17.07 26.34 10.28
N LEU A 225 15.80 25.96 10.08
CA LEU A 225 14.78 25.99 11.12
C LEU A 225 15.13 25.05 12.29
N VAL A 226 15.58 23.83 11.97
CA VAL A 226 16.00 22.85 12.96
C VAL A 226 17.25 23.31 13.73
N ASN A 227 18.24 23.86 13.04
CA ASN A 227 19.44 24.42 13.69
C ASN A 227 19.16 25.68 14.52
N TRP A 228 18.19 26.50 14.12
CA TRP A 228 17.74 27.64 14.91
C TRP A 228 17.11 27.13 16.22
N LEU A 229 16.28 26.10 16.15
CA LEU A 229 15.58 25.54 17.30
C LEU A 229 16.56 24.99 18.37
N THR A 230 17.73 24.47 17.97
CA THR A 230 18.71 23.88 18.91
C THR A 230 19.41 24.89 19.81
N HIS A 231 19.37 26.19 19.49
CA HIS A 231 20.17 27.21 20.16
C HIS A 231 19.37 28.40 20.70
N HIS A 232 18.12 28.57 20.27
CA HIS A 232 17.36 29.78 20.59
C HIS A 232 16.63 29.70 21.94
N ARG A 233 16.91 30.69 22.79
CA ARG A 233 16.25 30.87 24.10
C ARG A 233 14.77 31.24 24.00
N ASN A 234 14.34 31.76 22.85
CA ASN A 234 12.95 32.14 22.58
C ASN A 234 12.26 31.16 21.62
N ALA A 235 12.73 29.90 21.59
CA ALA A 235 12.05 28.84 20.86
C ALA A 235 10.57 28.77 21.30
N SER A 236 9.65 28.73 20.34
CA SER A 236 8.22 28.60 20.61
C SER A 236 7.73 27.20 20.28
N LYS A 237 6.68 26.75 20.97
CA LYS A 237 6.06 25.45 20.70
C LYS A 237 5.58 25.33 19.25
N THR A 238 5.05 26.41 18.68
CA THR A 238 4.65 26.48 17.26
C THR A 238 5.83 26.21 16.33
N ALA A 239 6.98 26.84 16.57
CA ALA A 239 8.17 26.61 15.74
C ALA A 239 8.67 25.16 15.84
N ALA A 240 8.59 24.56 17.03
CA ALA A 240 8.96 23.16 17.23
C ALA A 240 7.99 22.19 16.52
N ILE A 241 6.67 22.43 16.58
CA ILE A 241 5.67 21.63 15.85
C ILE A 241 5.97 21.68 14.34
N ILE A 242 6.14 22.89 13.78
CA ILE A 242 6.46 23.07 12.35
C ILE A 242 7.77 22.35 11.97
N ALA A 243 8.78 22.39 12.85
CA ALA A 243 10.04 21.70 12.62
C ALA A 243 9.88 20.17 12.63
N VAL A 244 9.08 19.62 13.55
CA VAL A 244 8.75 18.18 13.58
C VAL A 244 8.04 17.77 12.30
N ASP A 245 6.99 18.50 11.91
CA ASP A 245 6.22 18.20 10.70
C ASP A 245 7.09 18.24 9.44
N ALA A 246 7.99 19.22 9.35
CA ALA A 246 8.92 19.37 8.23
C ALA A 246 9.89 18.17 8.12
N VAL A 247 10.52 17.78 9.22
CA VAL A 247 11.43 16.62 9.24
C VAL A 247 10.68 15.33 8.96
N ASP A 248 9.48 15.18 9.51
CA ASP A 248 8.63 14.01 9.30
C ASP A 248 8.17 13.86 7.84
N GLY A 249 7.81 14.97 7.19
CA GLY A 249 7.61 15.03 5.74
C GLY A 249 8.84 14.57 4.97
N ILE A 250 10.02 15.09 5.28
CA ILE A 250 11.28 14.75 4.60
C ILE A 250 11.61 13.26 4.74
N VAL A 251 11.51 12.69 5.95
CA VAL A 251 11.74 11.26 6.21
C VAL A 251 10.79 10.41 5.36
N ARG A 252 9.49 10.75 5.34
CA ARG A 252 8.50 10.05 4.52
C ARG A 252 8.78 10.16 3.03
N HIS A 253 9.23 11.32 2.54
CA HIS A 253 9.59 11.49 1.14
C HIS A 253 10.75 10.57 0.74
N TYR A 254 11.80 10.49 1.57
CA TYR A 254 12.92 9.59 1.32
C TYR A 254 12.52 8.11 1.40
N ALA A 255 11.68 7.73 2.36
CA ALA A 255 11.16 6.36 2.45
C ALA A 255 10.40 5.95 1.18
N ARG A 256 9.57 6.86 0.63
CA ARG A 256 8.85 6.65 -0.62
C ARG A 256 9.79 6.58 -1.83
N LEU A 257 10.77 7.48 -1.92
CA LEU A 257 11.75 7.50 -3.01
C LEU A 257 12.62 6.24 -3.05
N LEU A 258 12.98 5.70 -1.89
CA LEU A 258 13.77 4.47 -1.80
C LEU A 258 12.92 3.22 -2.03
N SER A 259 11.61 3.32 -1.80
CA SER A 259 10.65 2.27 -2.16
C SER A 259 10.03 2.49 -3.53
N ARG A 260 10.59 3.42 -4.32
CA ARG A 260 10.00 3.91 -5.57
C ARG A 260 9.84 2.82 -6.61
N GLU A 261 10.77 1.89 -6.73
CA GLU A 261 10.62 0.78 -7.68
C GLU A 261 9.41 -0.11 -7.34
N ARG A 262 9.09 -0.27 -6.04
CA ARG A 262 7.90 -0.99 -5.58
C ARG A 262 6.63 -0.14 -5.66
N THR A 263 6.71 1.17 -5.45
CA THR A 263 5.55 2.09 -5.38
C THR A 263 5.17 2.68 -6.73
N ASP A 264 6.16 3.04 -7.54
CA ASP A 264 6.05 3.59 -8.89
C ASP A 264 6.26 2.50 -9.96
N ARG A 265 6.16 1.20 -9.62
CA ARG A 265 5.84 0.16 -10.62
C ARG A 265 4.42 0.42 -11.13
N VAL A 266 4.33 1.50 -11.88
CA VAL A 266 3.19 1.86 -12.68
C VAL A 266 3.49 1.21 -14.01
N ASP A 267 3.42 -0.12 -14.03
CA ASP A 267 3.33 -0.83 -15.29
C ASP A 267 2.07 -0.29 -15.93
N GLN A 268 2.26 0.58 -16.92
CA GLN A 268 1.15 1.03 -17.72
C GLN A 268 0.83 -0.13 -18.61
N CYS A 269 -0.43 -0.58 -18.56
CA CYS A 269 -0.89 -1.58 -19.48
C CYS A 269 -0.48 -1.15 -20.90
N PRO A 270 0.28 -1.98 -21.65
CA PRO A 270 0.76 -1.60 -22.96
C PRO A 270 -0.39 -1.33 -23.93
N ARG A 271 -1.57 -1.92 -23.68
CA ARG A 271 -2.80 -1.79 -24.45
C ARG A 271 -3.62 -0.53 -24.12
N CYS A 272 -4.06 -0.35 -22.87
CA CYS A 272 -5.00 0.74 -22.52
C CYS A 272 -4.39 1.89 -21.71
N LYS A 273 -3.09 1.82 -21.35
CA LYS A 273 -2.39 2.78 -20.48
C LYS A 273 -2.96 2.90 -19.06
N SER A 274 -3.91 2.03 -18.68
CA SER A 274 -4.34 1.93 -17.29
C SER A 274 -3.18 1.54 -16.39
N ARG A 275 -3.24 2.03 -15.16
CA ARG A 275 -2.31 1.72 -14.07
C ARG A 275 -2.81 0.59 -13.18
N ASN A 276 -4.00 0.05 -13.46
CA ASN A 276 -4.55 -1.13 -12.81
C ASN A 276 -3.90 -2.39 -13.44
N VAL A 277 -2.58 -2.49 -13.33
CA VAL A 277 -1.79 -3.68 -13.72
C VAL A 277 -1.35 -4.36 -12.44
N ARG A 278 -1.61 -5.66 -12.38
CA ARG A 278 -1.37 -6.51 -11.22
C ARG A 278 -0.38 -7.60 -11.61
N THR A 279 0.41 -8.05 -10.64
CA THR A 279 1.33 -9.18 -10.84
C THR A 279 0.69 -10.42 -10.25
N PHE A 280 0.72 -11.50 -11.00
CA PHE A 280 0.22 -12.82 -10.62
C PHE A 280 1.37 -13.82 -10.73
N PHE A 281 1.30 -14.91 -9.97
CA PHE A 281 2.27 -16.01 -10.06
C PHE A 281 1.58 -17.21 -10.68
N ASP A 282 2.21 -17.84 -11.67
CA ASP A 282 1.72 -19.12 -12.20
C ASP A 282 2.86 -20.14 -12.15
N ILE A 283 2.61 -21.25 -11.44
CA ILE A 283 3.55 -22.35 -11.23
C ILE A 283 3.85 -23.11 -12.53
N GLU A 284 2.97 -23.03 -13.52
CA GLU A 284 3.11 -23.68 -14.82
C GLU A 284 4.06 -22.91 -15.76
N ILE A 285 4.37 -21.65 -15.45
CA ILE A 285 5.36 -20.88 -16.21
C ILE A 285 6.77 -21.32 -15.80
N GLY A 286 7.36 -22.19 -16.62
CA GLY A 286 8.74 -22.67 -16.42
C GLY A 286 8.89 -23.66 -15.25
N PRO A 287 10.12 -24.09 -14.94
CA PRO A 287 10.35 -25.20 -13.99
C PRO A 287 10.11 -24.86 -12.51
N ASN A 288 10.02 -23.58 -12.15
CA ASN A 288 9.83 -23.12 -10.76
C ASN A 288 8.62 -22.18 -10.59
N GLY A 289 7.81 -22.01 -11.63
CA GLY A 289 6.83 -20.92 -11.73
C GLY A 289 7.48 -19.55 -11.95
N GLU A 290 6.76 -18.67 -12.63
CA GLU A 290 7.17 -17.29 -12.86
C GLU A 290 6.00 -16.33 -12.63
N TYR A 291 6.36 -15.07 -12.43
CA TYR A 291 5.39 -13.98 -12.31
C TYR A 291 5.04 -13.44 -13.70
N PHE A 292 3.77 -13.10 -13.90
CA PHE A 292 3.28 -12.39 -15.08
C PHE A 292 2.40 -11.21 -14.65
N GLU A 293 2.04 -10.36 -15.59
CA GLU A 293 1.25 -9.16 -15.35
C GLU A 293 -0.07 -9.23 -16.09
N ALA A 294 -1.16 -8.77 -15.47
CA ALA A 294 -2.44 -8.58 -16.16
C ALA A 294 -3.10 -7.25 -15.77
N CYS A 295 -3.84 -6.68 -16.73
CA CYS A 295 -4.53 -5.41 -16.59
C CYS A 295 -6.01 -5.62 -16.27
N GLY A 296 -6.43 -5.12 -15.11
CA GLY A 296 -7.82 -5.22 -14.65
C GLY A 296 -8.83 -4.34 -15.40
N GLU A 297 -8.41 -3.52 -16.38
CA GLU A 297 -9.34 -2.68 -17.18
C GLU A 297 -9.60 -3.19 -18.59
N CYS A 298 -8.59 -3.78 -19.24
CA CYS A 298 -8.70 -4.20 -20.64
C CYS A 298 -8.32 -5.68 -20.86
N HIS A 299 -8.13 -6.41 -19.75
CA HIS A 299 -7.81 -7.82 -19.71
C HIS A 299 -6.59 -8.21 -20.56
N TRP A 300 -5.67 -7.27 -20.79
CA TRP A 300 -4.37 -7.60 -21.34
C TRP A 300 -3.56 -8.34 -20.29
N ASP A 301 -2.80 -9.36 -20.70
CA ASP A 301 -1.82 -10.01 -19.85
C ASP A 301 -0.52 -10.32 -20.60
N SER A 302 0.56 -10.53 -19.84
CA SER A 302 1.85 -10.99 -20.32
C SER A 302 2.08 -12.49 -20.13
N HIS A 303 1.01 -13.26 -19.83
CA HIS A 303 1.11 -14.69 -19.61
C HIS A 303 1.56 -15.40 -20.89
N PRO A 304 2.62 -16.23 -20.88
CA PRO A 304 3.13 -16.90 -22.08
C PRO A 304 2.20 -18.01 -22.60
N GLY A 305 1.13 -18.34 -21.88
CA GLY A 305 0.29 -19.52 -22.09
C GLY A 305 -1.23 -19.30 -22.15
N VAL A 306 -1.73 -18.10 -22.46
CA VAL A 306 -3.15 -17.94 -22.84
C VAL A 306 -3.25 -17.24 -24.20
N GLN A 307 -3.04 -18.00 -25.27
CA GLN A 307 -3.57 -17.60 -26.59
C GLN A 307 -4.99 -18.14 -26.67
N GLU A 308 -5.97 -17.26 -26.95
CA GLU A 308 -7.30 -17.63 -27.41
C GLU A 308 -7.25 -18.62 -28.59
#